data_AF-A0A1S1MXX2-F1
#
_entry.id   AF-A0A1S1MXX2-F1
#
_cell.length_a   1.000
_cell.length_b   1.000
_cell.length_c   1.000
_cell.angle_alpha   90.00
_cell.angle_beta   90.00
_cell.angle_gamma   90.00
#
_symmetry.space_group_name_H-M   'P 1'
#
loop_
_entity.id
_entity.type
_entity.pdbx_description
1 polymer ?
#
loop_
_entity_poly.entity_id
_entity_poly.type
_entity_poly.pdbx_seq_one_letter_code
_entity_poly.pdbx_strand_id
1 'polypeptide(L)'
;MTVEFVPTKDIFNFGAPNGHVFEILKIEEVQVLLNNPPLTNDPLEVSEEQAIKLSEIVSNWKPPETWNANKQMYVEFFAKCGGFSTY
;
A
#
# COMPACT_ATOMS: atom_id res chain seq x y z
N MET A 1 -6.17 7.27 13.40
CA MET A 1 -6.34 5.84 13.11
C MET A 1 -5.20 5.43 12.18
N THR A 2 -4.67 4.22 12.38
CA THR A 2 -3.61 3.62 11.57
C THR A 2 -4.12 2.35 10.92
N VAL A 3 -3.53 2.01 9.79
CA VAL A 3 -3.70 0.75 9.06
C VAL A 3 -2.41 -0.04 9.21
N GLU A 4 -2.52 -1.26 9.72
CA GLU A 4 -1.37 -2.14 9.92
C GLU A 4 -1.15 -3.01 8.67
N PHE A 5 0.05 -2.99 8.11
CA PHE A 5 0.43 -3.84 6.97
C PHE A 5 1.09 -5.12 7.47
N VAL A 6 0.45 -6.25 7.21
CA VAL A 6 0.93 -7.58 7.59
C VAL A 6 1.37 -8.34 6.34
N PRO A 7 2.67 -8.60 6.16
CA PRO A 7 3.17 -9.31 4.98
C PRO A 7 2.88 -10.82 5.07
N THR A 8 2.76 -11.47 3.91
CA THR A 8 2.67 -12.94 3.83
C THR A 8 4.03 -13.60 4.10
N LYS A 9 5.13 -12.95 3.69
CA LYS A 9 6.51 -13.39 3.95
C LYS A 9 7.04 -12.83 5.27
N ASP A 10 8.06 -13.47 5.81
CA ASP A 10 8.77 -13.04 7.02
C ASP A 10 9.64 -11.80 6.75
N ILE A 11 8.99 -10.64 6.62
CA ILE A 11 9.60 -9.32 6.56
C ILE A 11 8.97 -8.41 7.63
N PHE A 12 9.41 -7.16 7.71
CA PHE A 12 8.87 -6.20 8.67
C PHE A 12 7.38 -5.91 8.41
N ASN A 13 6.60 -5.79 9.48
CA ASN A 13 5.27 -5.16 9.47
C ASN A 13 5.42 -3.67 9.80
N PHE A 14 4.42 -2.87 9.43
CA PHE A 14 4.37 -1.48 9.85
C PHE A 14 2.96 -0.90 9.81
N GLY A 15 2.73 0.06 10.69
CA GLY A 15 1.51 0.87 10.73
C GLY A 15 1.65 2.17 9.94
N ALA A 16 0.62 2.52 9.18
CA ALA A 16 0.52 3.75 8.41
C ALA A 16 -0.71 4.56 8.83
N PRO A 17 -0.64 5.91 8.87
CA PRO A 17 -1.85 6.73 8.99
C PRO A 17 -2.82 6.46 7.82
N ASN A 18 -4.12 6.36 8.10
CA ASN A 18 -5.12 6.05 7.07
C ASN A 18 -5.07 7.03 5.89
N GLY A 19 -4.84 8.32 6.17
CA GLY A 19 -4.69 9.33 5.13
C GLY A 19 -3.57 8.99 4.14
N HIS A 20 -2.46 8.41 4.59
CA HIS A 20 -1.36 8.02 3.71
C HIS A 20 -1.74 6.84 2.82
N VAL A 21 -2.45 5.86 3.37
CA VAL A 21 -2.93 4.69 2.62
C VAL A 21 -3.98 5.13 1.60
N PHE A 22 -4.92 5.99 1.99
CA PHE A 22 -5.97 6.47 1.09
C PHE A 22 -5.42 7.28 -0.08
N GLU A 23 -4.36 8.08 0.11
CA GLU A 23 -3.70 8.76 -1.01
C GLU A 23 -3.09 7.76 -2.01
N ILE A 24 -2.54 6.63 -1.55
CA ILE A 24 -2.07 5.57 -2.44
C ILE A 24 -3.25 4.89 -3.15
N LEU A 25 -4.33 4.58 -2.43
CA LEU A 25 -5.53 3.95 -3.00
C LEU A 25 -6.31 4.87 -3.96
N LYS A 26 -6.05 6.18 -3.94
CA LYS A 26 -6.63 7.14 -4.91
C LYS A 26 -5.90 7.14 -6.26
N ILE A 27 -4.73 6.53 -6.36
CA ILE A 27 -4.01 6.42 -7.63
C ILE A 27 -4.85 5.55 -8.57
N GLU A 28 -5.18 6.04 -9.76
CA GLU A 28 -6.06 5.35 -10.71
C GLU A 28 -5.56 3.93 -11.03
N GLU A 29 -4.25 3.77 -11.26
CA GLU A 29 -3.62 2.47 -11.51
C GLU A 29 -3.77 1.51 -10.32
N VAL A 30 -3.73 2.03 -9.09
CA VAL A 30 -3.94 1.23 -7.87
C VAL A 30 -5.41 0.83 -7.74
N GLN A 31 -6.34 1.73 -8.07
CA GLN A 31 -7.76 1.40 -8.07
C GLN A 31 -8.08 0.28 -9.05
N VAL A 32 -7.54 0.34 -10.27
CA VAL A 32 -7.72 -0.73 -11.25
C VAL A 32 -7.07 -2.04 -10.76
N LEU A 33 -5.87 -1.97 -10.20
CA LEU A 33 -5.12 -3.14 -9.71
C LEU A 33 -5.82 -3.88 -8.56
N LEU A 34 -6.45 -3.12 -7.65
CA LEU A 34 -7.12 -3.64 -6.45
C LEU A 34 -8.65 -3.71 -6.61
N ASN A 35 -9.17 -3.58 -7.84
CA ASN A 35 -10.60 -3.64 -8.16
C ASN A 35 -11.46 -2.64 -7.37
N ASN A 36 -11.07 -1.36 -7.41
CA ASN A 36 -11.71 -0.22 -6.77
C ASN A 36 -11.93 -0.45 -5.26
N PRO A 37 -10.85 -0.60 -4.48
CA PRO A 37 -10.97 -0.84 -3.05
C PRO A 37 -11.64 0.36 -2.38
N PRO A 38 -12.46 0.13 -1.34
CA PRO A 38 -13.05 1.23 -0.60
C PRO A 38 -11.97 2.04 0.13
N LEU A 39 -12.16 3.36 0.21
CA LEU A 39 -11.30 4.26 0.99
C LEU A 39 -11.71 4.26 2.47
N THR A 40 -11.77 3.07 3.04
CA THR A 40 -12.20 2.77 4.41
C THR A 40 -11.11 2.00 5.13
N ASN A 41 -11.31 1.73 6.41
CA ASN A 41 -10.39 0.88 7.19
C ASN A 41 -10.72 -0.60 7.02
N ASP A 42 -11.40 -0.96 5.93
CA ASP A 42 -11.73 -2.35 5.68
C ASP A 42 -10.45 -3.13 5.34
N PRO A 43 -10.34 -4.38 5.80
CA PRO A 43 -9.20 -5.21 5.46
C PRO A 43 -9.04 -5.36 3.95
N LEU A 44 -7.83 -5.14 3.46
CA LEU A 44 -7.44 -5.44 2.09
C LEU A 44 -6.61 -6.71 2.10
N GLU A 45 -6.89 -7.62 1.18
CA GLU A 45 -6.04 -8.76 0.87
C GLU A 45 -5.41 -8.53 -0.50
N VAL A 46 -4.08 -8.48 -0.52
CA VAL A 46 -3.30 -8.19 -1.71
C VAL A 46 -2.38 -9.36 -2.01
N SER A 47 -2.49 -9.91 -3.21
CA SER A 47 -1.64 -11.02 -3.66
C SER A 47 -0.19 -10.57 -3.91
N GLU A 48 0.73 -11.52 -4.01
CA GLU A 48 2.14 -11.23 -4.34
C GLU A 48 2.28 -10.43 -5.64
N GLU A 49 1.56 -10.83 -6.70
CA GLU A 49 1.62 -10.16 -7.99
C GLU A 49 1.08 -8.72 -7.91
N GLN A 50 0.01 -8.50 -7.13
CA GLN A 50 -0.53 -7.17 -6.90
C GLN A 50 0.43 -6.32 -6.06
N ALA A 51 1.08 -6.88 -5.05
CA ALA A 51 2.05 -6.17 -4.24
C ALA A 51 3.28 -5.74 -5.06
N ILE A 52 3.80 -6.60 -5.93
CA ILE A 52 4.91 -6.23 -6.82
C ILE A 52 4.50 -5.07 -7.74
N LYS A 53 3.33 -5.14 -8.37
CA LYS A 53 2.81 -4.04 -9.21
C LYS A 53 2.57 -2.75 -8.41
N LEU A 54 2.06 -2.86 -7.18
CA LEU A 54 1.94 -1.72 -6.28
C LEU A 54 3.29 -1.04 -6.03
N SER A 55 4.36 -1.83 -5.86
CA SER A 55 5.70 -1.27 -5.67
C SER A 55 6.14 -0.43 -6.87
N GLU A 56 5.85 -0.88 -8.09
CA GLU A 56 6.20 -0.17 -9.33
C GLU A 56 5.38 1.12 -9.49
N ILE A 57 4.06 1.04 -9.28
CA ILE A 57 3.16 2.20 -9.36
C ILE A 57 3.56 3.25 -8.31
N VAL A 58 3.71 2.83 -7.06
CA VAL A 58 4.08 3.74 -5.96
C VAL A 58 5.49 4.29 -6.20
N SER A 59 6.44 3.51 -6.73
CA SER A 59 7.78 4.01 -7.08
C SER A 59 7.73 5.15 -8.10
N ASN A 60 6.85 5.08 -9.10
CA ASN A 60 6.70 6.12 -10.13
C ASN A 60 5.78 7.28 -9.71
N TRP A 61 4.91 7.06 -8.72
CA TRP A 61 3.97 8.06 -8.23
C TRP A 61 4.66 9.25 -7.55
N LYS A 62 4.21 10.46 -7.84
CA LYS A 62 4.64 11.68 -7.14
C LYS A 62 3.61 12.03 -6.04
N PRO A 63 3.95 11.86 -4.76
CA PRO A 63 3.03 12.19 -3.68
C PRO A 63 2.72 13.69 -3.64
N PRO A 64 1.51 14.09 -3.19
CA PRO A 64 1.21 15.49 -2.93
C PRO A 64 2.06 16.01 -1.75
N GLU A 65 2.27 17.32 -1.66
CA GLU A 65 3.10 17.94 -0.60
C GLU A 65 2.59 17.63 0.82
N THR A 66 1.29 17.34 0.96
CA THR A 66 0.63 16.99 2.21
C THR A 66 0.91 15.55 2.66
N TRP A 67 1.47 14.70 1.79
CA TRP A 67 1.79 13.31 2.09
C TRP A 67 3.22 13.21 2.61
N ASN A 68 3.36 13.17 3.94
CA ASN A 68 4.64 13.26 4.63
C ASN A 68 5.18 11.88 5.11
N ALA A 69 4.86 10.82 4.37
CA ALA A 69 5.31 9.46 4.68
C ALA A 69 6.62 9.09 3.99
N ASN A 70 7.29 8.05 4.48
CA ASN A 70 8.49 7.52 3.82
C ASN A 70 8.10 6.63 2.63
N LYS A 71 8.00 7.23 1.43
CA LYS A 71 7.71 6.53 0.17
C LYS A 71 8.55 5.27 -0.05
N GLN A 72 9.85 5.34 0.23
CA GLN A 72 10.77 4.25 -0.03
C GLN A 72 10.45 3.02 0.84
N MET A 73 9.98 3.23 2.06
CA MET A 73 9.54 2.16 2.95
C MET A 73 8.33 1.40 2.37
N TYR A 74 7.34 2.10 1.80
CA TYR A 74 6.20 1.46 1.15
C TYR A 74 6.64 0.66 -0.08
N VAL A 75 7.48 1.24 -0.94
CA VAL A 75 7.97 0.56 -2.14
C VAL A 75 8.75 -0.72 -1.77
N GLU A 76 9.64 -0.63 -0.79
CA GLU A 76 10.42 -1.79 -0.34
C GLU A 76 9.53 -2.88 0.27
N PHE A 77 8.55 -2.50 1.08
CA PHE A 77 7.59 -3.44 1.63
C PHE A 77 6.80 -4.15 0.52
N PHE A 78 6.18 -3.39 -0.39
CA PHE A 78 5.37 -3.95 -1.49
C PHE A 78 6.18 -4.87 -2.40
N ALA A 79 7.45 -4.56 -2.63
CA ALA A 79 8.33 -5.38 -3.47
C ALA A 79 8.73 -6.72 -2.81
N LYS A 80 8.72 -6.81 -1.47
CA LYS A 80 9.27 -7.97 -0.74
C LYS A 80 8.25 -8.76 0.07
N CYS A 81 7.05 -8.23 0.30
CA CYS A 81 6.07 -8.82 1.23
C CYS A 81 5.48 -10.15 0.76
N GLY A 82 5.55 -10.48 -0.53
CA GLY A 82 4.92 -11.70 -1.07
C GLY A 82 3.39 -11.66 -1.00
N GLY A 83 2.81 -10.45 -0.97
CA GLY A 83 1.42 -10.22 -0.62
C GLY A 83 1.28 -9.67 0.80
N PHE A 84 0.14 -9.06 1.11
CA PHE A 84 -0.12 -8.51 2.43
C PHE A 84 -1.60 -8.40 2.73
N SER A 85 -1.91 -8.34 4.03
CA SER A 85 -3.23 -7.99 4.54
C SER A 85 -3.16 -6.69 5.35
N THR A 86 -4.23 -5.90 5.33
CA THR A 86 -4.35 -4.71 6.18
C THR A 86 -5.40 -4.88 7.28
N TYR A 87 -5.17 -4.28 8.45
CA TYR A 87 -6.10 -4.28 9.58
C TYR A 87 -6.17 -2.92 10.28
#